data_AF-A0A5N5W523-F1
#
_entry.id   AF-A0A5N5W523-F1
#
_cell.length_a   1.000
_cell.length_b   1.000
_cell.length_c   1.000
_cell.angle_alpha   90.00
_cell.angle_beta   90.00
_cell.angle_gamma   90.00
#
_symmetry.space_group_name_H-M   'P 1'
#
loop_
_entity.id
_entity.type
_entity.pdbx_description
1 polymer ?
#
loop_
_entity_poly.entity_id
_entity_poly.type
_entity_poly.pdbx_seq_one_letter_code
_entity_poly.pdbx_strand_id
1 'polypeptide(L)'
;MISIHLKYEIDADKLADFEEYGRRWIRLVNRFGGTHHGYFLPSEGDSDIAYALFSFPSMAAYERYRTDSTTDPECQAAFELARTTRCIKRYERRFLRPLDTGTEAPPAKTPA
;
A
#
# COMPACT_ATOMS: atom_id res chain seq x y z
N MET A 1 -2.88 7.45 14.50
CA MET A 1 -2.38 6.70 13.33
C MET A 1 -3.46 5.78 12.83
N ILE A 2 -3.58 5.61 11.52
CA ILE A 2 -4.43 4.61 10.86
C ILE A 2 -3.59 3.78 9.91
N SER A 3 -3.95 2.52 9.73
CA SER A 3 -3.33 1.62 8.74
C SER A 3 -4.37 1.25 7.69
N ILE A 4 -4.01 1.41 6.43
CA ILE A 4 -4.85 1.07 5.29
C ILE A 4 -4.36 -0.28 4.79
N HIS A 5 -5.28 -1.23 4.69
CA HIS A 5 -5.05 -2.52 4.06
C HIS A 5 -5.81 -2.58 2.74
N LEU A 6 -5.07 -2.84 1.67
CA LEU A 6 -5.61 -3.15 0.35
C LEU A 6 -5.40 -4.64 0.07
N LYS A 7 -6.50 -5.33 -0.23
CA LYS A 7 -6.49 -6.66 -0.85
C LYS A 7 -6.90 -6.48 -2.30
N TYR A 8 -6.07 -6.91 -3.23
CA TYR A 8 -6.31 -6.87 -4.67
C TYR A 8 -6.61 -8.27 -5.18
N GLU A 9 -7.61 -8.38 -6.04
CA GLU A 9 -7.73 -9.47 -7.00
C GLU A 9 -7.13 -8.95 -8.32
N ILE A 10 -6.10 -9.64 -8.82
CA ILE A 10 -5.32 -9.23 -9.98
C ILE A 10 -5.50 -10.19 -11.16
N ASP A 11 -5.03 -9.76 -12.32
CA ASP A 11 -4.89 -10.62 -13.48
C ASP A 11 -3.55 -11.36 -13.40
N ALA A 12 -3.57 -12.69 -13.19
CA ALA A 12 -2.37 -13.49 -12.96
C ALA A 12 -1.39 -13.44 -14.15
N ASP A 13 -1.92 -13.29 -15.38
CA ASP A 13 -1.11 -13.15 -16.59
C ASP A 13 -0.46 -11.76 -16.73
N LYS A 14 -0.80 -10.81 -15.84
CA LYS A 14 -0.31 -9.42 -15.85
C LYS A 14 0.39 -9.05 -14.54
N LEU A 15 1.00 -10.04 -13.90
CA LEU A 15 1.73 -9.84 -12.66
C LEU A 15 2.84 -8.78 -12.80
N ALA A 16 3.54 -8.75 -13.93
CA ALA A 16 4.59 -7.75 -14.18
C ALA A 16 4.06 -6.31 -14.19
N ASP A 17 2.89 -6.08 -14.81
CA ASP A 17 2.25 -4.76 -14.82
C ASP A 17 1.81 -4.34 -13.41
N PHE A 18 1.30 -5.28 -12.64
CA PHE A 18 0.90 -5.04 -11.25
C PHE A 18 2.11 -4.80 -10.33
N GLU A 19 3.22 -5.50 -10.55
CA GLU A 19 4.46 -5.28 -9.82
C GLU A 19 5.02 -3.87 -10.06
N GLU A 20 5.04 -3.41 -11.31
CA GLU A 20 5.44 -2.04 -11.66
C GLU A 20 4.50 -1.01 -11.01
N TYR A 21 3.18 -1.26 -11.04
CA TYR A 21 2.20 -0.44 -10.32
C TYR A 21 2.51 -0.36 -8.82
N GLY A 22 2.77 -1.51 -8.17
CA GLY A 22 3.11 -1.58 -6.75
C GLY A 22 4.41 -0.85 -6.41
N ARG A 23 5.46 -1.02 -7.21
CA ARG A 23 6.77 -0.35 -7.04
C ARG A 23 6.63 1.18 -7.07
N ARG A 24 5.75 1.72 -7.91
CA ARG A 24 5.43 3.16 -7.93
C ARG A 24 4.77 3.59 -6.63
N TRP A 25 3.73 2.89 -6.20
CA TRP A 25 2.99 3.25 -4.99
C TRP A 25 3.80 3.19 -3.70
N ILE A 26 4.78 2.27 -3.59
CA ILE A 26 5.71 2.26 -2.45
C ILE A 26 6.39 3.61 -2.29
N ARG A 27 6.94 4.18 -3.38
CA ARG A 27 7.62 5.48 -3.33
C ARG A 27 6.63 6.63 -3.13
N LEU A 28 5.51 6.61 -3.84
CA LEU A 28 4.51 7.67 -3.78
C LEU A 28 3.93 7.82 -2.38
N VAL A 29 3.51 6.73 -1.74
CA VAL A 29 2.97 6.77 -0.37
C VAL A 29 3.96 7.40 0.60
N ASN A 30 5.24 7.02 0.52
CA ASN A 30 6.28 7.61 1.37
C ASN A 30 6.49 9.10 1.07
N ARG A 31 6.44 9.51 -0.21
CA ARG A 31 6.52 10.92 -0.62
C ARG A 31 5.39 11.77 -0.04
N PHE A 32 4.18 11.22 0.05
CA PHE A 32 3.02 11.90 0.62
C PHE A 32 2.94 11.84 2.16
N GLY A 33 4.03 11.43 2.84
CA GLY A 33 4.10 11.39 4.30
C GLY A 33 3.37 10.19 4.92
N GLY A 34 3.04 9.18 4.11
CA GLY A 34 2.65 7.86 4.61
C GLY A 34 3.87 7.00 4.94
N THR A 35 3.63 5.89 5.62
CA THR A 35 4.63 4.84 5.87
C THR A 35 4.18 3.56 5.18
N HIS A 36 4.88 3.14 4.14
CA HIS A 36 4.60 1.87 3.48
C HIS A 36 5.18 0.69 4.26
N HIS A 37 4.34 -0.30 4.59
CA HIS A 37 4.75 -1.48 5.38
C HIS A 37 5.05 -2.71 4.53
N GLY A 38 4.60 -2.71 3.28
CA GLY A 38 4.88 -3.80 2.35
C GLY A 38 3.85 -3.90 1.26
N TYR A 39 4.33 -4.36 0.11
CA TYR A 39 3.53 -4.73 -1.04
C TYR A 39 3.85 -6.20 -1.30
N PHE A 40 2.84 -7.06 -1.26
CA PHE A 40 3.00 -8.51 -1.26
C PHE A 40 2.32 -9.07 -2.50
N LEU A 41 3.09 -9.78 -3.32
CA LEU A 41 2.63 -10.45 -4.52
C LEU A 41 2.18 -11.89 -4.20
N PRO A 42 1.36 -12.51 -5.08
CA PRO A 42 1.12 -13.94 -5.03
C PRO A 42 2.43 -14.74 -4.95
N SER A 43 2.44 -15.78 -4.12
CA SER A 43 3.54 -16.75 -4.03
C SER A 43 2.94 -18.13 -3.80
N GLU A 44 3.11 -18.73 -2.61
CA GLU A 44 2.40 -19.96 -2.24
C GLU A 44 1.00 -19.61 -1.71
N GLY A 45 -0.04 -20.11 -2.36
CA GLY A 45 -1.44 -19.82 -2.03
C GLY A 45 -2.23 -19.32 -3.24
N ASP A 46 -3.09 -18.31 -3.03
CA ASP A 46 -3.89 -17.71 -4.09
C ASP A 46 -2.98 -17.06 -5.15
N SER A 47 -3.10 -17.48 -6.41
CA SER A 47 -2.25 -17.01 -7.51
C SER A 47 -2.59 -15.60 -8.01
N ASP A 48 -3.70 -15.04 -7.57
CA ASP A 48 -4.27 -13.78 -8.05
C ASP A 48 -4.61 -12.80 -6.93
N ILE A 49 -4.11 -13.04 -5.71
CA ILE A 49 -4.29 -12.13 -4.57
C ILE A 49 -3.00 -11.43 -4.19
N ALA A 50 -3.05 -10.10 -4.17
CA ALA A 50 -1.96 -9.26 -3.71
C ALA A 50 -2.41 -8.33 -2.58
N TYR A 51 -1.45 -7.86 -1.78
CA TYR A 51 -1.72 -6.99 -0.64
C TYR A 51 -0.84 -5.75 -0.63
N ALA A 52 -1.38 -4.65 -0.13
CA ALA A 52 -0.59 -3.49 0.27
C ALA A 52 -1.02 -2.99 1.65
N LEU A 53 -0.07 -2.73 2.54
CA LEU A 53 -0.29 -2.10 3.82
C LEU A 53 0.52 -0.81 3.93
N PHE A 54 -0.12 0.26 4.37
CA PHE A 54 0.54 1.52 4.66
C PHE A 54 -0.21 2.32 5.72
N SER A 55 0.48 3.21 6.43
CA SER A 55 -0.11 4.02 7.50
C SER A 55 0.00 5.52 7.25
N PHE A 56 -0.94 6.26 7.82
CA PHE A 56 -0.92 7.72 7.92
C PHE A 56 -1.16 8.16 9.38
N PRO A 57 -0.68 9.35 9.79
CA PRO A 57 -0.87 9.84 11.15
C PRO A 57 -2.34 9.94 11.59
N SER A 58 -3.25 10.25 10.66
CA SER A 58 -4.69 10.38 10.91
C SER A 58 -5.51 10.14 9.63
N MET A 59 -6.83 10.00 9.77
CA MET A 59 -7.74 9.92 8.62
C MET A 59 -7.66 11.19 7.75
N ALA A 60 -7.57 12.37 8.37
CA ALA A 60 -7.41 13.63 7.64
C ALA A 60 -6.10 13.69 6.83
N ALA A 61 -5.00 13.14 7.33
CA ALA A 61 -3.75 13.05 6.57
C ALA A 61 -3.89 12.12 5.35
N TYR A 62 -4.58 11.00 5.53
CA TYR A 62 -4.89 10.08 4.43
C TYR A 62 -5.83 10.72 3.38
N GLU A 63 -6.84 11.47 3.80
CA GLU A 63 -7.76 12.16 2.89
C GLU A 63 -7.05 13.23 2.06
N ARG A 64 -6.15 14.01 2.65
CA ARG A 64 -5.29 14.94 1.91
C ARG A 64 -4.45 14.20 0.86
N TYR A 65 -3.76 13.13 1.26
CA TYR A 65 -3.02 12.27 0.33
C TYR A 65 -3.90 11.80 -0.84
N ARG A 66 -5.12 11.33 -0.57
CA ARG A 66 -6.04 10.91 -1.63
C ARG A 66 -6.34 12.06 -2.59
N THR A 67 -6.66 13.24 -2.08
CA THR A 67 -6.94 14.42 -2.91
C THR A 67 -5.73 14.81 -3.74
N ASP A 68 -4.56 14.96 -3.11
CA ASP A 68 -3.33 15.38 -3.79
C ASP A 68 -2.90 14.35 -4.86
N SER A 69 -3.11 13.06 -4.61
CA SER A 69 -2.81 12.00 -5.58
C SER A 69 -3.64 12.07 -6.86
N THR A 70 -4.78 12.78 -6.88
CA THR A 70 -5.60 12.91 -8.08
C THR A 70 -5.01 13.84 -9.13
N THR A 71 -4.17 14.79 -8.72
CA THR A 71 -3.57 15.79 -9.59
C THR A 71 -2.06 15.60 -9.77
N ASP A 72 -1.42 14.75 -8.96
CA ASP A 72 -0.01 14.41 -9.09
C ASP A 72 0.26 13.59 -10.37
N PRO A 73 1.18 14.03 -11.26
CA PRO A 73 1.44 13.36 -12.54
C PRO A 73 1.95 11.91 -12.40
N GLU A 74 2.74 11.59 -11.37
CA GLU A 74 3.25 10.23 -11.17
C GLU A 74 2.15 9.31 -10.63
N CYS A 75 1.27 9.82 -9.76
CA CYS A 75 0.06 9.10 -9.35
C CYS A 75 -0.85 8.84 -10.54
N GLN A 76 -1.10 9.83 -11.39
CA GLN A 76 -1.90 9.66 -12.61
C GLN A 76 -1.30 8.61 -13.54
N ALA A 77 0.02 8.62 -13.75
CA ALA A 77 0.70 7.59 -14.53
C ALA A 77 0.55 6.18 -13.93
N ALA A 78 0.56 6.05 -12.60
CA ALA A 78 0.29 4.78 -11.93
C ALA A 78 -1.18 4.34 -12.10
N PHE A 79 -2.14 5.24 -11.97
CA PHE A 79 -3.55 4.94 -12.22
C PHE A 79 -3.80 4.51 -13.67
N GLU A 80 -3.19 5.22 -14.63
CA GLU A 80 -3.29 4.92 -16.06
C GLU A 80 -2.67 3.56 -16.41
N LEU A 81 -1.54 3.19 -15.78
CA LEU A 81 -0.95 1.87 -15.94
C LEU A 81 -1.93 0.77 -15.55
N ALA A 82 -2.53 0.85 -14.36
CA ALA A 82 -3.52 -0.13 -13.92
C ALA A 82 -4.77 -0.14 -14.82
N ARG A 83 -5.23 1.03 -15.27
CA ARG A 83 -6.42 1.18 -16.14
C ARG A 83 -6.20 0.55 -17.52
N THR A 84 -5.06 0.81 -18.15
CA THR A 84 -4.76 0.39 -19.52
C THR A 84 -4.43 -1.09 -19.60
N THR A 85 -3.62 -1.60 -18.67
CA THR A 85 -3.26 -3.02 -18.60
C THR A 85 -4.42 -3.88 -18.08
N ARG A 86 -5.30 -3.29 -17.25
CA ARG A 86 -6.34 -4.01 -16.51
C ARG A 86 -5.75 -5.10 -15.61
N CYS A 87 -4.57 -4.85 -15.03
CA CYS A 87 -3.91 -5.80 -14.13
C CYS A 87 -4.64 -5.95 -12.78
N ILE A 88 -5.50 -5.01 -12.41
CA ILE A 88 -6.35 -5.08 -11.19
C ILE A 88 -7.80 -5.34 -11.60
N LYS A 89 -8.40 -6.43 -11.11
CA LYS A 89 -9.80 -6.79 -11.36
C LYS A 89 -10.72 -6.18 -10.31
N ARG A 90 -10.32 -6.28 -9.05
CA ARG A 90 -11.07 -5.79 -7.90
C ARG A 90 -10.10 -5.45 -6.77
N TYR A 91 -10.48 -4.52 -5.90
CA TYR A 91 -9.78 -4.34 -4.63
C TYR A 91 -10.74 -4.04 -3.49
N GLU A 92 -10.32 -4.41 -2.29
CA GLU A 92 -10.99 -4.08 -1.03
C GLU A 92 -10.08 -3.20 -0.21
N ARG A 93 -10.66 -2.17 0.42
CA ARG A 93 -9.92 -1.24 1.28
C ARG A 93 -10.49 -1.30 2.69
N ARG A 94 -9.63 -1.55 3.67
CA ARG A 94 -9.97 -1.57 5.09
C ARG A 94 -9.11 -0.57 5.85
N PHE A 95 -9.71 0.04 6.87
CA PHE A 95 -9.04 0.94 7.79
C PHE A 95 -8.88 0.25 9.14
N LEU A 96 -7.64 0.13 9.58
CA LEU A 96 -7.25 -0.66 10.75
C LEU A 96 -6.59 0.27 11.76
N ARG A 97 -6.81 -0.02 13.05
CA ARG A 97 -6.04 0.57 14.13
C ARG A 97 -4.77 -0.26 14.33
N PRO A 98 -3.56 0.29 14.19
CA PRO A 98 -2.33 -0.43 14.53
C PRO A 98 -2.31 -0.75 16.03
N LEU A 99 -1.81 -1.93 16.39
CA LEU A 99 -1.68 -2.33 17.79
C LEU A 99 -0.56 -1.53 18.46
N ASP A 100 0.60 -1.45 17.81
CA ASP A 100 1.79 -0.73 18.29
C ASP A 100 2.02 0.53 17.46
N THR A 101 2.06 1.69 18.12
CA THR A 101 2.35 2.99 17.49
C THR A 101 3.79 3.46 17.73
N GLY A 102 4.66 2.60 18.26
CA GLY A 102 6.08 2.91 18.49
C GLY A 102 6.33 3.87 19.66
N THR A 103 5.87 3.52 20.87
CA THR A 103 6.27 4.24 22.10
C THR A 103 6.85 3.32 23.17
N GLU A 104 7.20 2.08 22.84
CA GLU A 104 7.94 1.23 23.78
C GLU A 104 9.24 0.78 23.13
N ALA A 105 10.35 1.31 23.66
CA ALA A 105 11.66 0.77 23.37
C ALA A 105 11.66 -0.72 23.80
N PRO A 106 12.31 -1.60 23.04
CA PRO A 106 12.45 -2.99 23.47
C PRO A 106 13.08 -3.01 24.88
N PRO A 107 12.60 -3.88 25.79
CA PRO A 107 13.17 -3.95 27.13
C PRO A 107 14.68 -4.19 27.00
N ALA A 108 15.47 -3.35 27.68
CA ALA A 108 16.91 -3.48 27.71
C ALA A 108 17.26 -4.91 28.08
N LYS A 109 18.00 -5.60 27.21
CA LYS A 109 18.51 -6.94 27.50
C LYS A 109 19.27 -6.86 28.81
N THR A 110 18.75 -7.53 29.85
CA THR A 110 19.48 -7.70 31.10
C THR A 110 20.70 -8.56 30.77
N PRO A 111 21.94 -8.07 30.96
CA PRO A 111 23.10 -8.93 30.78
C PRO A 111 23.05 -10.04 31.84
N ALA A 112 23.31 -11.26 31.38
CA ALA A 112 23.45 -12.46 32.22
C ALA A 112 24.68 -12.36 33.12
#